data_AF-A0A4R0IXC7-F1
#
_entry.id   AF-A0A4R0IXC7-F1
#
_cell.length_a   1.000
_cell.length_b   1.000
_cell.length_c   1.000
_cell.angle_alpha   90.00
_cell.angle_beta   90.00
_cell.angle_gamma   90.00
#
_symmetry.space_group_name_H-M   'P 1'
#
loop_
_entity.id
_entity.type
_entity.pdbx_description
1 polymer ?
#
loop_
_entity_poly.entity_id
_entity_poly.type
_entity_poly.pdbx_seq_one_letter_code
_entity_poly.pdbx_strand_id
1 'polypeptide(L)'
;MVVGSVTAGGDVASKLVTVGAATADAPDIGVFPAGAVRVSGSLEGDPDVTGHSAWVGGYTVMGSSMYSTSYYLTLDGDVDRTRPTTYLVGGGWGDTTFFETTRFWDYPKLPNLTTQYQLRADGTLTRWEMYYNNGNNPRLWANKRSATGFAAVKTMAMISQTLTYDTFLANTRGGALYTIRIPRTSPMKPIVKKVRGSTWQAFDALVAEKCGRYGTMVVGIDKDTQTAYSYAVGHANGTATVIQGLGKVPATFADPVYFRRQMRQGDAQMLFGE
;
A
#
# COMPACT_ATOMS: atom_id res chain seq x y z
N MET A 1 -6.06 -11.61 4.62
CA MET A 1 -5.25 -10.52 4.02
C MET A 1 -3.79 -10.82 4.28
N VAL A 2 -2.88 -10.53 3.34
CA VAL A 2 -1.43 -10.66 3.59
C VAL A 2 -0.85 -9.28 3.90
N VAL A 3 -0.38 -9.10 5.13
CA VAL A 3 0.35 -7.91 5.56
C VAL A 3 1.82 -8.13 5.25
N GLY A 4 2.34 -7.37 4.30
CA GLY A 4 3.76 -7.33 3.97
C GLY A 4 4.51 -6.33 4.84
N SER A 5 5.80 -6.54 5.00
CA SER A 5 6.69 -5.68 5.78
C SER A 5 8.11 -5.71 5.23
N VAL A 6 8.86 -4.64 5.48
CA VAL A 6 10.32 -4.64 5.33
C VAL A 6 10.93 -4.63 6.72
N THR A 7 11.73 -5.64 7.04
CA THR A 7 12.41 -5.76 8.33
C THR A 7 13.49 -4.70 8.48
N ALA A 8 13.97 -4.45 9.71
CA ALA A 8 15.11 -3.56 9.91
C ALA A 8 16.38 -4.06 9.18
N GLY A 9 16.51 -5.37 9.00
CA GLY A 9 17.60 -6.01 8.24
C GLY A 9 17.50 -5.86 6.72
N GLY A 10 16.34 -5.41 6.21
CA GLY A 10 16.10 -5.26 4.77
C GLY A 10 15.50 -6.49 4.09
N ASP A 11 14.98 -7.45 4.86
CA ASP A 11 14.22 -8.58 4.33
C ASP A 11 12.79 -8.15 4.02
N VAL A 12 12.16 -8.82 3.06
CA VAL A 12 10.71 -8.68 2.84
C VAL A 12 10.00 -9.84 3.53
N ALA A 13 9.24 -9.54 4.59
CA ALA A 13 8.47 -10.53 5.33
C ALA A 13 6.97 -10.36 5.08
N SER A 14 6.21 -11.44 5.23
CA SER A 14 4.75 -11.40 5.17
C SER A 14 4.08 -12.17 6.30
N LYS A 15 2.90 -11.69 6.69
CA LYS A 15 2.00 -12.38 7.61
C LYS A 15 0.63 -12.49 6.97
N LEU A 16 0.13 -13.71 6.82
CA LEU A 16 -1.28 -13.95 6.52
C LEU A 16 -2.10 -13.71 7.79
N VAL A 17 -2.93 -12.68 7.76
CA VAL A 17 -3.84 -12.33 8.85
C VAL A 17 -5.27 -12.75 8.49
N THR A 18 -5.87 -13.53 9.38
CA THR A 18 -7.28 -13.93 9.37
C THR A 18 -7.93 -13.60 10.71
N VAL A 19 -9.23 -13.87 10.86
CA VAL A 19 -9.93 -13.61 12.12
C VAL A 19 -9.35 -14.51 13.22
N GLY A 20 -8.75 -13.89 14.24
CA GLY A 20 -8.22 -14.61 15.40
C GLY A 20 -6.92 -15.38 15.17
N ALA A 21 -6.27 -15.24 14.00
CA ALA A 21 -5.02 -15.92 13.69
C ALA A 21 -4.09 -15.09 12.79
N ALA A 22 -2.80 -15.35 12.90
CA ALA A 22 -1.79 -14.83 12.00
C ALA A 22 -0.66 -15.85 11.82
N THR A 23 -0.28 -16.13 10.57
CA THR A 23 0.83 -17.01 10.23
C THR A 23 1.87 -16.21 9.45
N ALA A 24 3.14 -16.36 9.82
CA ALA A 24 4.24 -15.74 9.09
C ALA A 24 4.77 -16.70 8.03
N ASP A 25 5.07 -16.17 6.85
CA ASP A 25 5.81 -16.89 5.82
C ASP A 25 7.31 -16.79 6.08
N ALA A 26 8.09 -17.62 5.40
CA ALA A 26 9.54 -17.42 5.34
C ALA A 26 9.82 -16.05 4.68
N PRO A 27 10.70 -15.22 5.27
CA PRO A 27 11.03 -13.92 4.71
C PRO A 27 11.93 -14.07 3.46
N ASP A 28 11.73 -13.16 2.52
CA ASP A 28 12.59 -12.98 1.36
C ASP A 28 13.86 -12.24 1.85
N ILE A 29 14.95 -12.99 2.10
CA ILE A 29 16.13 -12.49 2.80
C ILE A 29 16.93 -11.50 1.95
N GLY A 30 17.33 -10.39 2.57
CA GLY A 30 18.30 -9.39 2.07
C GLY A 30 17.92 -8.77 0.73
N VAL A 31 16.63 -8.49 0.54
CA VAL A 31 16.08 -7.79 -0.64
C VAL A 31 16.62 -6.36 -0.71
N PHE A 32 16.75 -5.70 0.44
CA PHE A 32 17.23 -4.34 0.59
C PHE A 32 18.46 -4.27 1.50
N PRO A 33 19.28 -3.21 1.40
CA PRO A 33 20.21 -2.87 2.46
C PRO A 33 19.46 -2.56 3.77
N ALA A 34 20.04 -2.96 4.90
CA ALA A 34 19.47 -2.72 6.22
C ALA A 34 19.12 -1.24 6.44
N GLY A 35 17.92 -0.97 6.94
CA GLY A 35 17.41 0.38 7.21
C GLY A 35 17.20 1.30 6.00
N ALA A 36 17.38 0.82 4.76
CA ALA A 36 17.30 1.68 3.58
C ALA A 36 15.86 2.09 3.22
N VAL A 37 14.89 1.19 3.40
CA VAL A 37 13.48 1.45 3.06
C VAL A 37 12.82 2.29 4.14
N ARG A 38 12.28 3.45 3.75
CA ARG A 38 11.53 4.35 4.64
C ARG A 38 10.03 4.14 4.55
N VAL A 39 9.52 3.97 3.33
CA VAL A 39 8.10 3.76 3.03
C VAL A 39 8.00 2.83 1.83
N SER A 40 7.04 1.91 1.85
CA SER A 40 6.76 1.02 0.74
C SER A 40 5.31 1.20 0.29
N GLY A 41 5.09 1.12 -1.01
CA GLY A 41 3.75 0.88 -1.54
C GLY A 41 3.43 -0.62 -1.45
N SER A 42 2.26 -0.99 -1.95
CA SER A 42 1.89 -2.39 -2.12
C SER A 42 2.90 -3.12 -3.01
N LEU A 43 3.29 -4.33 -2.60
CA LEU A 43 4.05 -5.26 -3.44
C LEU A 43 3.12 -6.34 -3.96
N GLU A 44 3.31 -6.73 -5.21
CA GLU A 44 2.57 -7.81 -5.85
C GLU A 44 3.47 -9.03 -6.03
N GLY A 45 2.91 -10.23 -5.90
CA GLY A 45 3.56 -11.51 -6.18
C GLY A 45 2.91 -12.21 -7.36
N ASP A 46 3.72 -12.64 -8.33
CA ASP A 46 3.34 -13.50 -9.44
C ASP A 46 3.96 -14.89 -9.24
N PRO A 47 3.17 -15.93 -8.93
CA PRO A 47 3.69 -17.28 -8.76
C PRO A 47 3.95 -18.00 -10.08
N ASP A 48 3.40 -17.55 -11.22
CA ASP A 48 3.46 -18.30 -12.48
C ASP A 48 4.62 -17.82 -13.36
N VAL A 49 5.84 -17.94 -12.83
CA VAL A 49 7.05 -17.51 -13.52
C VAL A 49 7.89 -18.72 -13.90
N THR A 50 8.04 -18.98 -15.19
CA THR A 50 8.85 -20.10 -15.69
C THR A 50 10.27 -20.07 -15.10
N GLY A 51 10.68 -21.19 -14.50
CA GLY A 51 12.01 -21.38 -13.91
C GLY A 51 12.21 -20.74 -12.53
N HIS A 52 11.17 -20.16 -11.93
CA HIS A 52 11.21 -19.49 -10.64
C HIS A 52 9.97 -19.91 -9.81
N SER A 53 10.02 -19.75 -8.50
CA SER A 53 8.84 -20.01 -7.65
C SER A 53 7.90 -18.80 -7.60
N ALA A 54 8.44 -17.59 -7.73
CA ALA A 54 7.66 -16.37 -7.89
C ALA A 54 8.50 -15.21 -8.43
N TRP A 55 7.82 -14.18 -8.90
CA TRP A 55 8.33 -12.81 -9.01
C TRP A 55 7.60 -11.92 -8.00
N VAL A 56 8.32 -11.01 -7.35
CA VAL A 56 7.73 -10.01 -6.45
C VAL A 56 8.14 -8.63 -6.92
N GLY A 57 7.21 -7.67 -6.95
CA GLY A 57 7.53 -6.33 -7.41
C GLY A 57 6.60 -5.22 -6.94
N GLY A 58 7.08 -3.99 -7.07
CA GLY A 58 6.37 -2.78 -6.68
C GLY A 58 7.31 -1.58 -6.64
N TYR A 59 7.02 -0.63 -5.76
CA TYR A 59 7.81 0.58 -5.61
C TYR A 59 8.06 0.88 -4.13
N THR A 60 9.24 1.39 -3.83
CA THR A 60 9.66 1.75 -2.47
C THR A 60 10.38 3.09 -2.48
N VAL A 61 10.36 3.78 -1.34
CA VAL A 61 11.14 4.98 -1.11
C VAL A 61 12.34 4.60 -0.23
N MET A 62 13.53 4.78 -0.78
CA MET A 62 14.80 4.61 -0.08
C MET A 62 15.54 5.95 -0.02
N GLY A 63 15.85 6.42 1.19
CA GLY A 63 16.37 7.77 1.40
C GLY A 63 15.43 8.85 0.82
N SER A 64 15.92 9.61 -0.15
CA SER A 64 15.16 10.69 -0.81
C SER A 64 14.65 10.35 -2.21
N SER A 65 14.75 9.09 -2.61
CA SER A 65 14.46 8.62 -3.96
C SER A 65 13.47 7.46 -3.97
N MET A 66 12.67 7.39 -5.04
CA MET A 66 11.82 6.25 -5.31
C MET A 66 12.54 5.26 -6.21
N TYR A 67 12.38 3.98 -5.90
CA TYR A 67 12.90 2.85 -6.64
C TYR A 67 11.76 1.94 -7.08
N SER A 68 11.86 1.43 -8.30
CA SER A 68 11.16 0.22 -8.69
C SER A 68 11.86 -0.93 -7.98
N THR A 69 11.12 -1.69 -7.19
CA THR A 69 11.64 -2.91 -6.56
C THR A 69 11.08 -4.10 -7.30
N SER A 70 11.93 -5.04 -7.68
CA SER A 70 11.51 -6.31 -8.25
C SER A 70 12.58 -7.37 -8.06
N TYR A 71 12.19 -8.58 -7.70
CA TYR A 71 13.10 -9.72 -7.59
C TYR A 71 12.37 -11.02 -7.90
N TYR A 72 13.14 -12.04 -8.24
CA TYR A 72 12.64 -13.39 -8.41
C TYR A 72 13.01 -14.24 -7.20
N LEU A 73 12.18 -15.24 -6.91
CA LEU A 73 12.47 -16.31 -5.99
C LEU A 73 12.88 -17.54 -6.78
N THR A 74 14.00 -18.17 -6.42
CA THR A 74 14.43 -19.45 -6.99
C THR A 74 13.40 -20.54 -6.66
N LEU A 75 13.51 -21.71 -7.28
CA LEU A 75 12.63 -22.84 -6.96
C LEU A 75 12.78 -23.31 -5.50
N ASP A 76 13.92 -23.02 -4.87
CA ASP A 76 14.18 -23.31 -3.45
C ASP A 76 13.64 -22.22 -2.51
N GLY A 77 13.08 -21.13 -3.05
CA GLY A 77 12.47 -20.03 -2.30
C GLY A 77 13.43 -18.89 -1.93
N ASP A 78 14.68 -18.93 -2.38
CA ASP A 78 15.65 -17.87 -2.12
C ASP A 78 15.53 -16.70 -3.10
N VAL A 79 15.88 -15.49 -2.67
CA VAL A 79 15.99 -14.34 -3.58
C VAL A 79 17.10 -14.57 -4.61
N ASP A 80 16.75 -14.55 -5.89
CA ASP A 80 17.72 -14.63 -7.00
C ASP A 80 18.67 -13.42 -6.98
N ARG A 81 19.91 -13.65 -6.60
CA ARG A 81 20.96 -12.62 -6.46
C ARG A 81 21.71 -12.31 -7.76
N THR A 82 21.36 -12.96 -8.87
CA THR A 82 22.02 -12.69 -10.16
C THR A 82 21.60 -11.35 -10.77
N ARG A 83 20.58 -10.69 -10.19
CA ARG A 83 20.02 -9.42 -10.67
C ARG A 83 19.84 -8.43 -9.52
N PRO A 84 19.96 -7.11 -9.78
CA PRO A 84 19.59 -6.09 -8.80
C PRO A 84 18.11 -6.19 -8.43
N THR A 85 17.81 -6.02 -7.15
CA THR A 85 16.43 -6.02 -6.64
C THR A 85 15.75 -4.65 -6.76
N THR A 86 16.52 -3.59 -7.04
CA THR A 86 16.04 -2.20 -7.06
C THR A 86 16.61 -1.40 -8.22
N TYR A 87 15.76 -0.59 -8.86
CA TYR A 87 16.10 0.29 -9.98
C TYR A 87 15.61 1.71 -9.69
N LEU A 88 16.51 2.70 -9.76
CA LEU A 88 16.18 4.09 -9.47
C LEU A 88 15.14 4.63 -10.46
N VAL A 89 14.06 5.23 -9.93
CA VAL A 89 13.07 5.94 -10.76
C VAL A 89 13.31 7.44 -10.73
N GLY A 90 13.58 8.01 -9.54
CA GLY A 90 13.90 9.44 -9.41
C GLY A 90 13.88 9.95 -7.98
N GLY A 91 14.43 11.16 -7.78
CA GLY A 91 14.48 11.85 -6.50
C GLY A 91 13.21 12.66 -6.15
N GLY A 92 13.22 13.32 -4.99
CA GLY A 92 12.14 14.20 -4.54
C GLY A 92 11.14 13.57 -3.57
N TRP A 93 11.50 12.41 -3.01
CA TRP A 93 10.65 11.57 -2.15
C TRP A 93 11.06 11.60 -0.67
N GLY A 94 12.03 12.43 -0.28
CA GLY A 94 12.61 12.41 1.08
C GLY A 94 11.65 12.78 2.21
N ASP A 95 10.62 13.56 1.93
CA ASP A 95 9.60 14.00 2.88
C ASP A 95 8.33 13.14 2.82
N THR A 96 8.38 11.97 2.17
CA THR A 96 7.26 11.03 2.09
C THR A 96 6.93 10.45 3.45
N THR A 97 5.66 10.51 3.83
CA THR A 97 5.08 9.86 5.02
C THR A 97 4.15 8.70 4.66
N PHE A 98 3.56 8.73 3.46
CA PHE A 98 2.81 7.61 2.89
C PHE A 98 3.05 7.54 1.37
N PHE A 99 3.13 6.32 0.86
CA PHE A 99 3.33 6.04 -0.55
C PHE A 99 2.49 4.84 -0.96
N GLU A 100 1.85 4.90 -2.13
CA GLU A 100 1.09 3.79 -2.68
C GLU A 100 1.11 3.80 -4.21
N THR A 101 1.14 2.61 -4.81
CA THR A 101 0.88 2.43 -6.25
C THR A 101 -0.48 1.76 -6.42
N THR A 102 -1.41 2.47 -7.02
CA THR A 102 -2.74 1.94 -7.33
C THR A 102 -2.76 1.45 -8.77
N ARG A 103 -3.50 0.38 -9.00
CA ARG A 103 -3.70 -0.21 -10.32
C ARG A 103 -5.16 -0.53 -10.49
N PHE A 104 -5.82 0.21 -11.37
CA PHE A 104 -7.14 -0.16 -11.86
C PHE A 104 -6.95 -1.12 -13.03
N TRP A 105 -7.34 -2.38 -12.83
CA TRP A 105 -7.13 -3.46 -13.79
C TRP A 105 -8.36 -4.35 -13.88
N ASP A 106 -9.29 -4.02 -14.77
CA ASP A 106 -10.55 -4.75 -14.99
C ASP A 106 -10.46 -5.61 -16.25
N TYR A 107 -9.44 -6.48 -16.35
CA TYR A 107 -9.20 -7.28 -17.55
C TYR A 107 -10.41 -8.17 -17.92
N PRO A 108 -10.80 -8.27 -19.21
CA PRO A 108 -10.16 -7.71 -20.41
C PRO A 108 -10.56 -6.26 -20.76
N LYS A 109 -11.33 -5.59 -19.90
CA LYS A 109 -11.83 -4.24 -20.16
C LYS A 109 -10.73 -3.20 -19.92
N LEU A 110 -10.46 -2.44 -20.96
CA LEU A 110 -9.62 -1.26 -20.91
C LEU A 110 -10.44 -0.02 -20.45
N PRO A 111 -9.80 0.99 -19.85
CA PRO A 111 -8.34 1.13 -19.68
C PRO A 111 -7.81 0.52 -18.38
N ASN A 112 -6.57 0.05 -18.43
CA ASN A 112 -5.78 -0.25 -17.24
C ASN A 112 -5.00 1.00 -16.82
N LEU A 113 -5.17 1.43 -15.57
CA LEU A 113 -4.57 2.68 -15.07
C LEU A 113 -3.64 2.37 -13.92
N THR A 114 -2.39 2.84 -14.00
CA THR A 114 -1.45 2.80 -12.88
C THR A 114 -1.20 4.22 -12.37
N THR A 115 -1.28 4.40 -11.06
CA THR A 115 -1.20 5.71 -10.42
C THR A 115 -0.34 5.61 -9.18
N GLN A 116 0.49 6.62 -8.95
CA GLN A 116 1.31 6.72 -7.74
C GLN A 116 0.83 7.86 -6.87
N TYR A 117 0.77 7.61 -5.57
CA TYR A 117 0.38 8.57 -4.56
C TYR A 117 1.51 8.80 -3.58
N GLN A 118 1.73 10.06 -3.23
CA GLN A 118 2.64 10.48 -2.17
C GLN A 118 1.88 11.40 -1.22
N LEU A 119 1.90 11.09 0.07
CA LEU A 119 1.65 12.09 1.09
C LEU A 119 3.00 12.58 1.63
N ARG A 120 3.17 13.89 1.61
CA ARG A 120 4.34 14.57 2.15
C ARG A 120 4.10 14.99 3.59
N ALA A 121 5.19 15.21 4.34
CA ALA A 121 5.13 15.61 5.75
C ALA A 121 4.39 16.94 5.98
N ASP A 122 4.38 17.84 4.99
CA ASP A 122 3.66 19.12 5.00
C ASP A 122 2.13 18.98 4.77
N GLY A 123 1.64 17.75 4.48
CA GLY A 123 0.25 17.51 4.16
C GLY A 123 -0.14 17.74 2.71
N THR A 124 0.85 17.82 1.80
CA THR A 124 0.61 17.82 0.36
C THR A 124 0.46 16.39 -0.16
N LEU A 125 -0.74 16.07 -0.63
CA LEU A 125 -1.04 14.82 -1.32
C LEU A 125 -0.80 15.01 -2.82
N THR A 126 0.05 14.19 -3.41
CA THR A 126 0.40 14.25 -4.83
C THR A 126 0.08 12.94 -5.54
N ARG A 127 -0.38 13.04 -6.79
CA ARG A 127 -0.69 11.94 -7.69
C ARG A 127 0.11 12.06 -8.98
N TRP A 128 0.63 10.95 -9.50
CA TRP A 128 1.16 10.80 -10.85
C TRP A 128 0.47 9.66 -11.58
N GLU A 129 0.40 9.76 -12.91
CA GLU A 129 -0.10 8.70 -13.77
C GLU A 129 1.04 8.08 -14.56
N MET A 130 1.03 6.75 -14.68
CA MET A 130 1.97 6.01 -15.51
C MET A 130 1.46 5.98 -16.95
N TYR A 131 2.33 6.39 -17.87
CA TYR A 131 2.13 6.20 -19.30
C TYR A 131 3.21 5.28 -19.83
N TYR A 132 2.82 4.44 -20.78
CA TYR A 132 3.79 3.72 -21.60
C TYR A 132 4.27 4.66 -22.71
N ASN A 133 5.59 4.74 -22.92
CA ASN A 133 6.17 5.45 -24.05
C ASN A 133 7.01 4.49 -24.90
N ASN A 134 7.23 4.84 -26.17
CA ASN A 134 8.06 4.07 -27.11
C ASN A 134 9.54 4.52 -27.09
N GLY A 135 10.01 5.11 -25.99
CA GLY A 135 11.40 5.57 -25.83
C GLY A 135 12.24 4.62 -24.96
N ASN A 136 13.47 5.04 -24.65
CA ASN A 136 14.43 4.23 -23.87
C ASN A 136 13.98 3.94 -22.42
N ASN A 137 13.02 4.69 -21.88
CA ASN A 137 12.37 4.37 -20.61
C ASN A 137 10.88 4.13 -20.86
N PRO A 138 10.44 2.87 -20.98
CA PRO A 138 9.10 2.54 -21.42
C PRO A 138 7.99 2.98 -20.45
N ARG A 139 8.34 3.43 -19.23
CA ARG A 139 7.39 3.93 -18.22
C ARG A 139 7.69 5.39 -17.90
N LEU A 140 6.75 6.27 -18.23
CA LEU A 140 6.80 7.70 -17.91
C LEU A 140 5.79 8.02 -16.81
N TRP A 141 6.27 8.55 -15.68
CA TRP A 141 5.41 9.14 -14.66
C TRP A 141 5.14 10.60 -14.99
N ALA A 142 3.91 10.92 -15.36
CA ALA A 142 3.50 12.27 -15.77
C ALA A 142 2.21 12.71 -15.07
N ASN A 143 1.67 13.84 -15.52
CA ASN A 143 0.41 14.41 -15.03
C ASN A 143 0.36 14.55 -13.51
N LYS A 144 1.47 15.04 -12.94
CA LYS A 144 1.55 15.41 -11.52
C LYS A 144 0.40 16.35 -11.15
N ARG A 145 -0.35 15.99 -10.12
CA ARG A 145 -1.38 16.83 -9.50
C ARG A 145 -1.25 16.78 -7.99
N SER A 146 -1.48 17.90 -7.31
CA SER A 146 -1.32 18.02 -5.86
C SER A 146 -2.52 18.69 -5.23
N ALA A 147 -2.81 18.32 -3.98
CA ALA A 147 -3.80 18.95 -3.12
C ALA A 147 -3.21 19.08 -1.71
N THR A 148 -3.40 20.22 -1.07
CA THR A 148 -2.91 20.51 0.29
C THR A 148 -4.02 20.30 1.33
N GLY A 149 -3.68 20.41 2.61
CA GLY A 149 -4.65 20.33 3.72
C GLY A 149 -4.70 18.97 4.42
N PHE A 150 -3.77 18.06 4.12
CA PHE A 150 -3.72 16.72 4.72
C PHE A 150 -2.67 16.62 5.84
N ALA A 151 -2.21 17.75 6.38
CA ALA A 151 -1.12 17.78 7.37
C ALA A 151 -1.45 16.99 8.65
N ALA A 152 -2.74 16.84 8.99
CA ALA A 152 -3.18 16.06 10.15
C ALA A 152 -3.14 14.54 9.94
N VAL A 153 -3.07 14.05 8.70
CA VAL A 153 -3.05 12.62 8.36
C VAL A 153 -1.78 11.97 8.92
N LYS A 154 -1.95 10.85 9.63
CA LYS A 154 -0.85 10.06 10.20
C LYS A 154 -0.42 8.97 9.22
N THR A 155 -1.37 8.16 8.77
CA THR A 155 -1.17 7.12 7.75
C THR A 155 -2.47 6.89 6.97
N MET A 156 -2.39 6.11 5.89
CA MET A 156 -3.51 5.81 5.00
C MET A 156 -3.46 4.34 4.55
N ALA A 157 -4.59 3.83 4.07
CA ALA A 157 -4.69 2.56 3.36
C ALA A 157 -5.68 2.70 2.20
N MET A 158 -5.36 2.11 1.05
CA MET A 158 -6.27 2.11 -0.09
C MET A 158 -7.47 1.19 0.17
N ILE A 159 -8.68 1.66 -0.11
CA ILE A 159 -9.92 0.89 0.09
C ILE A 159 -10.81 0.81 -1.15
N SER A 160 -10.61 1.67 -2.15
CA SER A 160 -11.37 1.62 -3.41
C SER A 160 -10.47 2.00 -4.58
N GLN A 161 -10.62 1.28 -5.68
CA GLN A 161 -9.89 1.51 -6.93
C GLN A 161 -10.89 1.48 -8.09
N THR A 162 -11.12 2.61 -8.73
CA THR A 162 -12.11 2.72 -9.80
C THR A 162 -11.55 3.46 -11.01
N LEU A 163 -12.28 3.40 -12.12
CA LEU A 163 -11.95 4.10 -13.35
C LEU A 163 -11.92 5.63 -13.18
N THR A 164 -12.65 6.18 -12.22
CA THR A 164 -12.83 7.64 -12.07
C THR A 164 -12.25 8.21 -10.78
N TYR A 165 -11.95 7.37 -9.79
CA TYR A 165 -11.35 7.77 -8.52
C TYR A 165 -10.70 6.59 -7.80
N ASP A 166 -9.78 6.90 -6.89
CA ASP A 166 -9.34 5.98 -5.85
C ASP A 166 -9.73 6.54 -4.49
N THR A 167 -10.00 5.67 -3.52
CA THR A 167 -10.32 6.09 -2.14
C THR A 167 -9.35 5.48 -1.15
N PHE A 168 -8.87 6.34 -0.24
CA PHE A 168 -8.06 5.94 0.91
C PHE A 168 -8.87 6.08 2.19
N LEU A 169 -8.66 5.16 3.13
CA LEU A 169 -9.01 5.32 4.53
C LEU A 169 -7.79 5.93 5.25
N ALA A 170 -8.00 7.02 5.99
CA ALA A 170 -6.92 7.80 6.58
C ALA A 170 -7.21 8.09 8.06
N ASN A 171 -6.27 7.77 8.95
CA ASN A 171 -6.33 8.20 10.34
C ASN A 171 -5.57 9.52 10.52
N THR A 172 -5.97 10.30 11.52
CA THR A 172 -5.27 11.54 11.90
C THR A 172 -4.50 11.35 13.20
N ARG A 173 -3.50 12.20 13.44
CA ARG A 173 -2.80 12.25 14.73
C ARG A 173 -3.73 12.58 15.91
N GLY A 174 -4.85 13.27 15.63
CA GLY A 174 -5.91 13.53 16.60
C GLY A 174 -6.91 12.38 16.79
N GLY A 175 -6.75 11.27 16.06
CA GLY A 175 -7.50 10.03 16.27
C GLY A 175 -8.76 9.84 15.47
N ALA A 176 -9.13 10.78 14.61
CA ALA A 176 -10.25 10.63 13.70
C ALA A 176 -9.89 9.75 12.50
N LEU A 177 -10.92 9.16 11.88
CA LEU A 177 -10.82 8.33 10.68
C LEU A 177 -11.66 8.96 9.56
N TYR A 178 -11.09 9.06 8.37
CA TYR A 178 -11.72 9.66 7.19
C TYR A 178 -11.59 8.77 5.97
N THR A 179 -12.51 8.89 5.01
CA THR A 179 -12.21 8.56 3.62
C THR A 179 -11.68 9.79 2.91
N ILE A 180 -10.73 9.58 2.00
CA ILE A 180 -10.19 10.58 1.06
C ILE A 180 -10.37 9.99 -0.34
N ARG A 181 -11.43 10.41 -1.02
CA ARG A 181 -11.70 10.06 -2.41
C ARG A 181 -10.96 11.03 -3.32
N ILE A 182 -10.07 10.51 -4.15
CA ILE A 182 -9.24 11.30 -5.05
C ILE A 182 -9.73 11.07 -6.48
N PRO A 183 -10.40 12.04 -7.11
CA PRO A 183 -10.84 11.90 -8.49
C PRO A 183 -9.63 11.83 -9.42
N ARG A 184 -9.72 11.03 -10.48
CA ARG A 184 -8.71 10.94 -11.54
C ARG A 184 -8.73 12.15 -12.49
N THR A 185 -9.75 13.01 -12.41
CA THR A 185 -9.85 14.23 -13.21
C THR A 185 -8.83 15.30 -12.83
N SER A 186 -8.70 16.31 -13.70
CA SER A 186 -7.96 17.55 -13.46
C SER A 186 -8.95 18.72 -13.45
N PRO A 187 -8.95 19.59 -12.44
CA PRO A 187 -8.07 19.60 -11.27
C PRO A 187 -8.35 18.46 -10.29
N MET A 188 -7.32 18.02 -9.55
CA MET A 188 -7.47 17.04 -8.48
C MET A 188 -8.12 17.71 -7.27
N LYS A 189 -9.42 17.45 -7.06
CA LYS A 189 -10.20 17.95 -5.92
C LYS A 189 -10.64 16.79 -5.03
N PRO A 190 -9.85 16.39 -4.01
CA PRO A 190 -10.22 15.31 -3.12
C PRO A 190 -11.52 15.59 -2.35
N ILE A 191 -12.31 14.56 -2.11
CA ILE A 191 -13.52 14.61 -1.30
C ILE A 191 -13.23 13.85 0.00
N VAL A 192 -13.37 14.54 1.14
CA VAL A 192 -13.05 13.99 2.46
C VAL A 192 -14.34 13.79 3.25
N LYS A 193 -14.56 12.58 3.77
CA LYS A 193 -15.71 12.28 4.64
C LYS A 193 -15.26 11.68 5.96
N LYS A 194 -15.81 12.17 7.07
CA LYS A 194 -15.54 11.63 8.40
C LYS A 194 -16.23 10.29 8.56
N VAL A 195 -15.47 9.27 8.99
CA VAL A 195 -15.95 7.91 9.26
C VAL A 195 -16.11 7.68 10.76
N ARG A 196 -15.11 8.08 11.55
CA ARG A 196 -15.12 8.05 13.03
C ARG A 196 -14.41 9.28 13.60
N GLY A 197 -14.83 9.72 14.77
CA GLY A 197 -14.32 10.94 15.41
C GLY A 197 -13.04 10.76 16.24
N SER A 198 -12.77 9.54 16.71
CA SER A 198 -11.68 9.23 17.65
C SER A 198 -11.30 7.75 17.60
N THR A 199 -10.30 7.34 18.41
CA THR A 199 -9.77 5.98 18.65
C THR A 199 -8.82 5.40 17.61
N TRP A 200 -8.44 6.16 16.58
CA TRP A 200 -7.54 5.66 15.51
C TRP A 200 -6.11 6.22 15.59
N GLN A 201 -5.79 7.04 16.60
CA GLN A 201 -4.49 7.74 16.70
C GLN A 201 -3.30 6.82 16.98
N ALA A 202 -3.54 5.65 17.59
CA ALA A 202 -2.50 4.71 17.96
C ALA A 202 -1.83 4.08 16.73
N PHE A 203 -2.56 3.89 15.63
CA PHE A 203 -2.04 3.20 14.46
C PHE A 203 -1.06 4.06 13.65
N ASP A 204 0.16 3.55 13.43
CA ASP A 204 1.19 4.14 12.59
C ASP A 204 1.17 3.60 11.16
N ALA A 205 0.57 2.43 10.96
CA ALA A 205 0.31 1.87 9.64
C ALA A 205 -1.11 1.31 9.57
N LEU A 206 -1.73 1.47 8.40
CA LEU A 206 -2.97 0.83 8.02
C LEU A 206 -2.69 -0.03 6.79
N VAL A 207 -3.12 -1.29 6.81
CA VAL A 207 -3.10 -2.17 5.65
C VAL A 207 -4.52 -2.64 5.40
N ALA A 208 -4.96 -2.59 4.15
CA ALA A 208 -6.32 -2.89 3.77
C ALA A 208 -6.39 -3.84 2.57
N GLU A 209 -7.39 -4.71 2.59
CA GLU A 209 -7.66 -5.69 1.55
C GLU A 209 -9.17 -5.86 1.41
N LYS A 210 -9.64 -6.27 0.24
CA LYS A 210 -11.05 -6.59 0.05
C LYS A 210 -11.47 -7.72 1.01
N CYS A 211 -12.64 -7.57 1.60
CA CYS A 211 -13.27 -8.57 2.46
C CYS A 211 -14.75 -8.69 2.10
N GLY A 212 -15.11 -9.75 1.38
CA GLY A 212 -16.47 -9.93 0.86
C GLY A 212 -16.80 -8.99 -0.31
N ARG A 213 -18.11 -8.78 -0.55
CA ARG A 213 -18.58 -8.06 -1.74
C ARG A 213 -18.36 -6.54 -1.67
N TYR A 214 -18.58 -5.94 -0.50
CA TYR A 214 -18.55 -4.48 -0.29
C TYR A 214 -17.73 -4.07 0.93
N GLY A 215 -16.98 -5.00 1.52
CA GLY A 215 -16.23 -4.77 2.74
C GLY A 215 -14.72 -4.69 2.49
N THR A 216 -14.05 -4.14 3.47
CA THR A 216 -12.59 -4.03 3.54
C THR A 216 -12.15 -4.58 4.89
N MET A 217 -11.23 -5.53 4.88
CA MET A 217 -10.50 -5.89 6.09
C MET A 217 -9.38 -4.86 6.26
N VAL A 218 -9.31 -4.25 7.43
CA VAL A 218 -8.26 -3.29 7.78
C VAL A 218 -7.48 -3.84 8.97
N VAL A 219 -6.16 -3.82 8.89
CA VAL A 219 -5.26 -4.07 10.01
C VAL A 219 -4.58 -2.76 10.36
N GLY A 220 -4.85 -2.27 11.57
CA GLY A 220 -4.17 -1.13 12.16
C GLY A 220 -3.01 -1.60 13.03
N ILE A 221 -1.82 -1.09 12.76
CA ILE A 221 -0.57 -1.49 13.42
C ILE A 221 -0.08 -0.31 14.26
N ASP A 222 0.09 -0.57 15.55
CA ASP A 222 0.71 0.33 16.53
C ASP A 222 2.18 -0.11 16.68
N LYS A 223 3.09 0.75 16.23
CA LYS A 223 4.53 0.44 16.24
C LYS A 223 5.15 0.63 17.62
N ASP A 224 4.54 1.47 18.47
CA ASP A 224 5.03 1.71 19.83
C ASP A 224 4.83 0.45 20.69
N THR A 225 3.69 -0.21 20.54
CA THR A 225 3.37 -1.46 21.26
C THR A 225 3.71 -2.73 20.47
N GLN A 226 4.11 -2.59 19.20
CA GLN A 226 4.35 -3.70 18.27
C GLN A 226 3.14 -4.65 18.13
N THR A 227 1.93 -4.10 18.26
CA THR A 227 0.68 -4.86 18.16
C THR A 227 -0.14 -4.41 16.97
N ALA A 228 -1.06 -5.26 16.54
CA ALA A 228 -2.03 -4.91 15.52
C ALA A 228 -3.44 -5.33 15.91
N TYR A 229 -4.43 -4.61 15.36
CA TYR A 229 -5.85 -4.89 15.53
C TYR A 229 -6.50 -4.98 14.15
N SER A 230 -7.40 -5.95 14.01
CA SER A 230 -8.12 -6.17 12.76
C SER A 230 -9.56 -5.65 12.85
N TYR A 231 -10.06 -5.16 11.73
CA TYR A 231 -11.38 -4.56 11.60
C TYR A 231 -12.03 -5.03 10.30
N ALA A 232 -13.33 -5.32 10.35
CA ALA A 232 -14.16 -5.39 9.17
C ALA A 232 -14.84 -4.03 8.99
N VAL A 233 -14.50 -3.35 7.90
CA VAL A 233 -15.08 -2.06 7.51
C VAL A 233 -16.06 -2.31 6.37
N GLY A 234 -17.31 -1.93 6.55
CA GLY A 234 -18.31 -2.02 5.48
C GLY A 234 -18.08 -0.95 4.41
N HIS A 235 -19.01 -0.87 3.45
CA HIS A 235 -18.99 0.20 2.46
C HIS A 235 -18.99 1.57 3.14
N ALA A 236 -17.98 2.38 2.85
CA ALA A 236 -17.75 3.62 3.52
C ALA A 236 -18.76 4.69 3.07
N ASN A 237 -19.58 5.14 4.03
CA ASN A 237 -20.64 6.12 3.83
C ASN A 237 -20.62 7.16 4.97
N GLY A 238 -19.46 7.79 5.17
CA GLY A 238 -19.26 8.74 6.25
C GLY A 238 -19.47 8.10 7.62
N THR A 239 -20.17 8.78 8.53
CA THR A 239 -20.39 8.30 9.90
C THR A 239 -21.27 7.05 9.98
N ALA A 240 -22.06 6.77 8.94
CA ALA A 240 -22.87 5.56 8.83
C ALA A 240 -22.07 4.30 8.47
N THR A 241 -20.77 4.43 8.17
CA THR A 241 -19.90 3.29 7.89
C THR A 241 -19.89 2.34 9.09
N VAL A 242 -20.17 1.06 8.85
CA VAL A 242 -20.05 0.01 9.85
C VAL A 242 -18.57 -0.33 10.00
N ILE A 243 -18.09 -0.35 11.25
CA ILE A 243 -16.75 -0.80 11.61
C ILE A 243 -16.91 -1.80 12.74
N GLN A 244 -16.59 -3.06 12.47
CA GLN A 244 -16.58 -4.12 13.46
C GLN A 244 -15.13 -4.42 13.85
N GLY A 245 -14.82 -4.26 15.13
CA GLY A 245 -13.54 -4.74 15.68
C GLY A 245 -13.51 -6.26 15.69
N LEU A 246 -12.49 -6.85 15.09
CA LEU A 246 -12.25 -8.29 15.06
C LEU A 246 -11.23 -8.73 16.13
N GLY A 247 -10.69 -7.76 16.89
CA GLY A 247 -9.78 -7.99 18.00
C GLY A 247 -8.31 -7.83 17.64
N LYS A 248 -7.46 -8.03 18.65
CA LYS A 248 -6.01 -8.02 18.52
C LYS A 248 -5.56 -9.19 17.65
N VAL A 249 -4.67 -8.93 16.70
CA VAL A 249 -4.03 -9.96 15.88
C VAL A 249 -2.99 -10.69 16.74
N PRO A 250 -3.02 -12.03 16.85
CA PRO A 250 -2.11 -12.78 17.72
C PRO A 250 -0.73 -12.96 17.07
N ALA A 251 -0.04 -11.84 16.81
CA ALA A 251 1.33 -11.80 16.31
C ALA A 251 2.02 -10.49 16.73
N THR A 252 3.34 -10.48 16.66
CA THR A 252 4.16 -9.28 16.85
C THR A 252 4.36 -8.55 15.53
N PHE A 253 4.28 -7.23 15.58
CA PHE A 253 4.47 -6.31 14.46
C PHE A 253 5.59 -5.31 14.80
N ALA A 254 6.85 -5.77 14.75
CA ALA A 254 8.03 -4.98 15.11
C ALA A 254 8.74 -4.32 13.91
N ASP A 255 8.33 -4.62 12.68
CA ASP A 255 8.99 -4.12 11.48
C ASP A 255 8.76 -2.62 11.25
N PRO A 256 9.76 -1.89 10.71
CA PRO A 256 9.67 -0.45 10.51
C PRO A 256 8.70 -0.04 9.40
N VAL A 257 8.46 -0.90 8.41
CA VAL A 257 7.65 -0.58 7.22
C VAL A 257 6.64 -1.68 6.98
N TYR A 258 5.37 -1.30 6.75
CA TYR A 258 4.28 -2.20 6.41
C TYR A 258 3.61 -1.78 5.12
N PHE A 259 3.10 -2.76 4.39
CA PHE A 259 2.37 -2.56 3.14
C PHE A 259 1.42 -3.74 2.88
N ARG A 260 0.56 -3.61 1.88
CA ARG A 260 -0.27 -4.71 1.39
C ARG A 260 0.54 -5.59 0.45
N ARG A 261 0.65 -6.89 0.76
CA ARG A 261 1.17 -7.89 -0.19
C ARG A 261 -0.03 -8.48 -0.92
N GLN A 262 -0.07 -8.34 -2.24
CA GLN A 262 -1.18 -8.77 -3.08
C GLN A 262 -0.69 -9.76 -4.15
N MET A 263 -1.62 -10.49 -4.77
CA MET A 263 -1.30 -11.26 -5.97
C MET A 263 -1.04 -10.31 -7.16
N ARG A 264 -0.51 -10.86 -8.26
CA ARG A 264 -0.32 -10.11 -9.49
C ARG A 264 -1.61 -9.44 -9.98
N GLN A 265 -1.42 -8.42 -10.79
CA GLN A 265 -2.51 -7.69 -11.44
C GLN A 265 -3.39 -8.65 -12.26
N GLY A 266 -4.71 -8.45 -12.20
CA GLY A 266 -5.69 -9.34 -12.83
C GLY A 266 -6.20 -10.43 -11.89
N ASP A 267 -5.35 -10.98 -11.03
CA ASP A 267 -5.72 -12.00 -10.05
C ASP A 267 -6.08 -11.38 -8.69
N ALA A 268 -5.41 -10.27 -8.33
CA ALA A 268 -5.76 -9.49 -7.16
C ALA A 268 -7.17 -8.88 -7.31
N GLN A 269 -8.01 -9.05 -6.28
CA GLN A 269 -9.34 -8.49 -6.30
C GLN A 269 -9.29 -6.96 -6.23
N MET A 270 -10.01 -6.31 -7.15
CA MET A 270 -10.23 -4.87 -7.13
C MET A 270 -10.92 -4.44 -5.83
N LEU A 271 -10.30 -3.47 -5.15
CA LEU A 271 -10.84 -2.90 -3.92
C LEU A 271 -12.08 -2.05 -4.22
N PHE A 272 -13.13 -2.22 -3.42
CA PHE A 272 -14.42 -1.53 -3.60
C PHE A 272 -15.09 -1.23 -2.26
N GLY A 273 -14.42 -0.42 -1.45
CA GLY A 273 -14.81 -0.10 -0.08
C GLY A 273 -15.54 1.24 0.10
N GLU A 274 -15.77 2.03 -0.96
CA GLU A 274 -16.51 3.31 -0.96
C GLU A 274 -17.15 3.56 -2.33
#